data_AF-A0A7C7MQ70-F1
#
_entry.id   AF-A0A7C7MQ70-F1
#
_cell.length_a   1.000
_cell.length_b   1.000
_cell.length_c   1.000
_cell.angle_alpha   90.00
_cell.angle_beta   90.00
_cell.angle_gamma   90.00
#
_symmetry.space_group_name_H-M   'P 1'
#
loop_
_entity.id
_entity.type
_entity.pdbx_description
1 polymer ?
#
loop_
_entity_poly.entity_id
_entity_poly.type
_entity_poly.pdbx_seq_one_letter_code
_entity_poly.pdbx_strand_id
1 'polypeptide(L)'
;MSIDIKPVNTLIKSVNLYTNRMRKSRKETIKNDLSSFIQWLTISLENKSYDENSNLENINLNIIEPFFIEQYVKITNLKHSNQNASKKLTVARDYLNYIHTEGFTESNLGNHIRNKKGRRSGSVSLKSKVHEGDLVEISKEYHDSLEKELNVKYKEREDVVVDINKAAADKDFRENAPLEAAREKQGLIESQIKTIEETLRKSVIFNTKKSNKKNKIAQIGSKVTLEKENKRTKINLVASPEADVNLSKISLESPLGKALLGKGENDHVTISAPAGEIKYKIVKVT
;
A
#
# COMPACT_ATOMS: atom_id res chain seq x y z
N MET A 1 18.84 37.71 15.67
CA MET A 1 19.31 37.01 16.87
C MET A 1 19.83 35.66 16.39
N SER A 2 21.14 35.55 16.18
CA SER A 2 21.76 34.34 15.65
C SER A 2 21.56 33.22 16.66
N ILE A 3 20.84 32.17 16.27
CA ILE A 3 20.75 30.95 17.07
C ILE A 3 22.13 30.33 16.99
N ASP A 4 22.89 30.48 18.06
CA ASP A 4 24.22 29.92 18.22
C ASP A 4 24.05 28.39 18.28
N ILE A 5 24.09 27.74 17.11
CA ILE A 5 23.96 26.30 16.99
C ILE A 5 25.25 25.73 17.59
N LYS A 6 25.16 25.24 18.84
CA LYS A 6 26.26 24.51 19.46
C LYS A 6 26.77 23.46 18.46
N PRO A 7 28.08 23.41 18.14
CA PRO A 7 28.67 22.52 17.13
C PRO A 7 28.64 21.02 17.53
N VAL A 8 27.82 20.66 18.52
CA VAL A 8 27.83 19.39 19.23
C VAL A 8 26.69 18.46 18.77
N ASN A 9 25.67 18.96 18.05
CA ASN A 9 24.41 18.24 17.79
C ASN A 9 24.25 17.67 16.37
N THR A 10 25.31 17.08 15.80
CA THR A 10 25.29 16.59 14.42
C THR A 10 24.91 15.12 14.31
N LEU A 11 24.22 14.75 13.24
CA LEU A 11 23.77 13.38 12.94
C LEU A 11 24.94 12.38 12.89
N ILE A 12 26.06 12.74 12.26
CA ILE A 12 27.24 11.87 12.17
C ILE A 12 27.85 11.60 13.54
N LYS A 13 27.96 12.64 14.38
CA LYS A 13 28.55 12.52 15.71
C LYS A 13 27.70 11.65 16.64
N SER A 14 26.39 11.83 16.63
CA SER A 14 25.45 11.03 17.43
C SER A 14 25.44 9.55 17.03
N VAL A 15 25.52 9.23 15.72
CA VAL A 15 25.65 7.84 15.23
C VAL A 15 26.96 7.19 15.68
N ASN A 16 28.08 7.93 15.60
CA ASN A 16 29.39 7.42 16.03
C ASN A 16 29.43 7.14 17.54
N LEU A 17 28.88 8.04 18.36
CA LEU A 17 28.81 7.84 19.82
C LEU A 17 27.91 6.66 20.18
N TYR A 18 26.75 6.54 19.53
CA TYR A 18 25.83 5.43 19.74
C TYR A 18 26.44 4.06 19.41
N THR A 19 27.10 3.95 18.24
CA THR A 19 27.70 2.68 17.79
C THR A 19 28.95 2.30 18.57
N ASN A 20 29.68 3.26 19.14
CA ASN A 20 30.86 2.98 19.98
C ASN A 20 30.52 2.41 21.36
N ARG A 21 29.29 2.62 21.85
CA ARG A 21 28.80 2.05 23.12
C ARG A 21 28.45 0.56 23.01
N MET A 22 28.45 -0.02 21.81
CA MET A 22 27.98 -1.39 21.56
C MET A 22 29.09 -2.44 21.60
N ARG A 23 28.77 -3.63 22.12
CA ARG A 23 29.67 -4.80 22.10
C ARG A 23 29.98 -5.19 20.64
N LYS A 24 31.24 -5.55 20.35
CA LYS A 24 31.74 -5.90 19.00
C LYS A 24 30.82 -6.90 18.26
N SER A 25 30.29 -7.92 18.95
CA SER A 25 29.42 -8.94 18.36
C SER A 25 28.04 -8.45 17.90
N ARG A 26 27.56 -7.30 18.39
CA ARG A 26 26.26 -6.70 17.99
C ARG A 26 26.42 -5.43 17.14
N LYS A 27 27.62 -4.86 17.13
CA LYS A 27 27.92 -3.57 16.49
C LYS A 27 27.65 -3.60 14.99
N GLU A 28 27.97 -4.71 14.32
CA GLU A 28 27.87 -4.82 12.86
C GLU A 28 26.43 -4.96 12.36
N THR A 29 25.61 -5.80 13.02
CA THR A 29 24.18 -5.93 12.70
C THR A 29 23.42 -4.64 12.96
N ILE A 30 23.68 -3.99 14.10
CA ILE A 30 23.00 -2.74 14.46
C ILE A 30 23.44 -1.60 13.55
N LYS A 31 24.71 -1.55 13.14
CA LYS A 31 25.20 -0.54 12.19
C LYS A 31 24.49 -0.67 10.83
N ASN A 32 24.24 -1.89 10.35
CA ASN A 32 23.54 -2.10 9.08
C ASN A 32 22.06 -1.66 9.14
N ASP A 33 21.35 -2.07 10.20
CA ASP A 33 19.94 -1.70 10.39
C ASP A 33 19.78 -0.18 10.65
N LEU A 34 20.70 0.41 11.41
CA LEU A 34 20.73 1.85 11.67
C LEU A 34 21.12 2.64 10.40
N SER A 35 22.06 2.17 9.60
CA SER A 35 22.47 2.84 8.35
C SER A 35 21.29 3.07 7.41
N SER A 36 20.37 2.10 7.32
CA SER A 36 19.15 2.24 6.52
C SER A 36 18.23 3.36 7.03
N PHE A 37 18.12 3.52 8.36
CA PHE A 37 17.34 4.61 8.96
C PHE A 37 17.99 5.97 8.73
N ILE A 38 19.31 6.06 8.95
CA ILE A 38 20.06 7.30 8.83
C ILE A 38 20.07 7.80 7.38
N GLN A 39 20.30 6.92 6.40
CA GLN A 39 20.20 7.28 4.98
C GLN A 39 18.81 7.80 4.61
N TRP A 40 17.76 7.14 5.07
CA TRP A 40 16.39 7.58 4.84
C TRP A 40 16.11 8.96 5.46
N LEU A 41 16.59 9.17 6.68
CA LEU A 41 16.41 10.42 7.42
C LEU A 41 17.15 11.58 6.75
N THR A 42 18.40 11.36 6.31
CA THR A 42 19.20 12.34 5.57
C THR A 42 18.47 12.80 4.30
N ILE A 43 18.02 11.86 3.46
CA ILE A 43 17.30 12.17 2.21
C ILE A 43 15.98 12.91 2.51
N SER A 44 15.28 12.50 3.57
CA SER A 44 13.99 13.11 3.94
C SER A 44 14.13 14.55 4.45
N LEU A 45 15.29 14.89 5.04
CA LEU A 45 15.59 16.24 5.51
C LEU A 45 16.19 17.13 4.40
N GLU A 46 16.90 16.54 3.44
CA GLU A 46 17.46 17.23 2.26
C GLU A 46 16.37 17.89 1.41
N ASN A 47 15.23 17.22 1.24
CA ASN A 47 14.06 17.76 0.53
C ASN A 47 13.40 18.99 1.21
N LYS A 48 13.90 19.44 2.38
CA LYS A 48 13.39 20.60 3.14
C LYS A 48 14.40 21.76 3.24
N SER A 49 15.64 21.62 2.74
CA SER A 49 16.70 22.64 2.87
C SER A 49 16.99 23.33 1.52
N TYR A 50 16.31 24.45 1.24
CA TYR A 50 16.63 25.36 0.13
C TYR A 50 17.85 26.24 0.47
N ASP A 51 18.98 25.64 0.85
CA ASP A 51 20.19 26.41 1.14
C ASP A 51 21.44 25.66 0.65
N GLU A 52 22.02 26.13 -0.45
CA GLU A 52 23.11 25.53 -1.23
C GLU A 52 24.45 25.39 -0.46
N ASN A 53 24.52 25.84 0.79
CA ASN A 53 25.75 25.82 1.60
C ASN A 53 25.68 24.93 2.86
N SER A 54 24.63 24.12 3.02
CA SER A 54 24.54 23.20 4.16
C SER A 54 25.26 21.88 3.88
N ASN A 55 26.55 21.82 4.25
CA ASN A 55 27.34 20.59 4.25
C ASN A 55 26.55 19.44 4.92
N LEU A 56 26.26 18.38 4.15
CA LEU A 56 25.50 17.17 4.50
C LEU A 56 26.03 16.43 5.74
N GLU A 57 27.22 16.79 6.23
CA GLU A 57 27.86 16.18 7.38
C GLU A 57 27.32 16.67 8.74
N ASN A 58 26.61 17.81 8.76
CA ASN A 58 26.22 18.51 9.99
C ASN A 58 24.72 18.83 10.08
N ILE A 59 23.85 17.84 9.84
CA ILE A 59 22.40 17.98 10.04
C ILE A 59 22.09 18.22 11.53
N ASN A 60 21.40 19.31 11.84
CA ASN A 60 20.89 19.61 13.18
C ASN A 60 19.69 18.71 13.50
N LEU A 61 19.80 17.92 14.56
CA LEU A 61 18.83 16.92 14.96
C LEU A 61 17.52 17.51 15.52
N ASN A 62 17.51 18.79 15.94
CA ASN A 62 16.28 19.47 16.37
C ASN A 62 15.31 19.77 15.21
N ILE A 63 15.74 19.61 13.96
CA ILE A 63 14.88 19.78 12.76
C ILE A 63 13.96 18.55 12.58
N ILE A 64 14.26 17.43 13.24
CA ILE A 64 13.48 16.20 13.08
C ILE A 64 12.14 16.34 13.78
N GLU A 65 11.08 16.54 12.99
CA GLU A 65 9.70 16.55 13.46
C GLU A 65 9.14 15.12 13.65
N PRO A 66 8.16 14.92 14.56
CA PRO A 66 7.44 13.66 14.74
C PRO A 66 6.91 13.03 13.45
N PHE A 67 6.48 13.86 12.49
CA PHE A 67 5.99 13.44 11.19
C PHE A 67 6.97 12.54 10.43
N PHE A 68 8.27 12.86 10.44
CA PHE A 68 9.28 12.04 9.77
C PHE A 68 9.35 10.63 10.38
N ILE A 69 9.26 10.55 11.70
CA ILE A 69 9.32 9.27 12.39
C ILE A 69 8.11 8.41 12.05
N GLU A 70 6.92 9.01 11.93
CA GLU A 70 5.70 8.31 11.52
C GLU A 70 5.77 7.82 10.07
N GLN A 71 6.34 8.62 9.15
CA GLN A 71 6.57 8.23 7.77
C GLN A 71 7.55 7.05 7.69
N TYR A 72 8.65 7.09 8.43
CA TYR A 72 9.61 5.98 8.51
C TYR A 72 8.94 4.69 9.00
N VAL A 73 8.09 4.79 10.03
CA VAL A 73 7.33 3.64 10.56
C VAL A 73 6.38 3.07 9.52
N LYS A 74 5.67 3.91 8.76
CA LYS A 74 4.78 3.45 7.69
C LYS A 74 5.56 2.72 6.60
N ILE A 75 6.65 3.32 6.11
CA ILE A 75 7.47 2.77 5.00
C ILE A 75 8.16 1.46 5.41
N THR A 76 8.71 1.38 6.61
CA THR A 76 9.42 0.17 7.08
C THR A 76 8.49 -1.02 7.30
N ASN A 77 7.27 -0.78 7.79
CA ASN A 77 6.25 -1.82 7.92
C ASN A 77 5.72 -2.30 6.56
N LEU A 78 5.75 -1.45 5.52
CA LEU A 78 5.38 -1.83 4.15
C LEU A 78 6.50 -2.62 3.44
N LYS A 79 7.77 -2.27 3.68
CA LYS A 79 8.92 -2.86 2.97
C LYS A 79 9.43 -4.19 3.54
N HIS A 80 9.06 -4.57 4.76
CA HIS A 80 9.65 -5.71 5.46
C HIS A 80 8.62 -6.57 6.18
N SER A 81 8.87 -7.89 6.25
CA SER A 81 8.11 -8.82 7.11
C SER A 81 8.06 -8.29 8.56
N ASN A 82 6.94 -8.56 9.26
CA ASN A 82 6.64 -8.03 10.59
C ASN A 82 7.79 -8.23 11.61
N GLN A 83 8.48 -9.38 11.58
CA GLN A 83 9.64 -9.63 12.44
C GLN A 83 10.86 -8.75 12.08
N ASN A 84 11.11 -8.50 10.80
CA ASN A 84 12.24 -7.70 10.33
C ASN A 84 11.96 -6.20 10.48
N ALA A 85 10.73 -5.76 10.20
CA ALA A 85 10.28 -4.40 10.47
C ALA A 85 10.40 -4.07 11.96
N SER A 86 9.92 -4.96 12.84
CA SER A 86 10.04 -4.79 14.30
C SER A 86 11.49 -4.67 14.77
N LYS A 87 12.42 -5.43 14.19
CA LYS A 87 13.86 -5.33 14.53
C LYS A 87 14.42 -3.97 14.13
N LYS A 88 14.22 -3.54 12.88
CA LYS A 88 14.68 -2.24 12.35
C LYS A 88 14.08 -1.06 13.12
N LEU A 89 12.79 -1.11 13.41
CA LEU A 89 12.10 -0.09 14.20
C LEU A 89 12.58 -0.04 15.65
N THR A 90 12.99 -1.17 16.22
CA THR A 90 13.59 -1.19 17.55
C THR A 90 14.95 -0.52 17.55
N VAL A 91 15.80 -0.82 16.57
CA VAL A 91 17.10 -0.18 16.41
C VAL A 91 16.96 1.34 16.25
N ALA A 92 16.03 1.81 15.41
CA ALA A 92 15.76 3.22 15.22
C ALA A 92 15.21 3.88 16.51
N ARG A 93 14.31 3.22 17.24
CA ARG A 93 13.77 3.71 18.51
C ARG A 93 14.85 3.86 19.57
N ASP A 94 15.68 2.83 19.73
CA ASP A 94 16.74 2.83 20.74
C ASP A 94 17.76 3.95 20.46
N TYR A 95 18.04 4.21 19.18
CA TYR A 95 18.83 5.36 18.74
C TYR A 95 18.15 6.71 19.03
N LEU A 96 16.87 6.88 18.69
CA LEU A 96 16.13 8.13 18.95
C LEU A 96 16.00 8.44 20.46
N ASN A 97 15.83 7.40 21.28
CA ASN A 97 15.84 7.54 22.73
C ASN A 97 17.23 7.95 23.22
N TYR A 98 18.30 7.36 22.67
CA TYR A 98 19.66 7.68 23.03
C TYR A 98 19.99 9.15 22.75
N ILE A 99 19.70 9.65 21.56
CA ILE A 99 19.99 11.04 21.20
C ILE A 99 19.22 12.03 22.08
N HIS A 100 17.99 11.69 22.48
CA HIS A 100 17.24 12.50 23.45
C HIS A 100 17.88 12.47 24.85
N THR A 101 18.27 11.29 25.35
CA THR A 101 18.92 11.16 26.68
C THR A 101 20.26 11.88 26.77
N GLU A 102 20.98 11.99 25.66
CA GLU A 102 22.27 12.68 25.58
C GLU A 102 22.12 14.17 25.23
N GLY A 103 20.88 14.68 25.12
CA GLY A 103 20.59 16.10 24.91
C GLY A 103 20.78 16.61 23.48
N PHE A 104 20.81 15.72 22.48
CA PHE A 104 20.91 16.09 21.07
C PHE A 104 19.57 16.57 20.49
N THR A 105 18.43 16.14 21.07
CA THR A 105 17.08 16.56 20.67
C THR A 105 16.27 17.07 21.86
N GLU A 106 15.48 18.12 21.66
CA GLU A 106 14.58 18.66 22.69
C GLU A 106 13.34 17.77 22.92
N SER A 107 12.92 17.03 21.90
CA SER A 107 11.75 16.15 21.96
C SER A 107 12.16 14.68 21.90
N ASN A 108 11.41 13.83 22.61
CA ASN A 108 11.62 12.37 22.59
C ASN A 108 10.93 11.74 21.37
N LEU A 109 11.67 11.75 20.26
CA LEU A 109 11.23 11.22 18.97
C LEU A 109 11.04 9.69 18.98
N GLY A 110 11.65 8.97 19.93
CA GLY A 110 11.51 7.52 20.07
C GLY A 110 10.09 7.08 20.41
N ASN A 111 9.30 7.94 21.07
CA ASN A 111 7.90 7.68 21.40
C ASN A 111 7.00 7.52 20.17
N HIS A 112 7.38 8.13 19.05
CA HIS A 112 6.63 8.04 17.79
C HIS A 112 6.87 6.72 17.06
N ILE A 113 7.84 5.91 17.50
CA ILE A 113 8.02 4.54 17.02
C ILE A 113 7.26 3.57 17.93
N ARG A 114 5.98 3.33 17.63
CA ARG A 114 5.18 2.35 18.37
C ARG A 114 5.47 0.92 17.89
N ASN A 115 6.25 0.15 18.65
CA ASN A 115 6.38 -1.29 18.39
C ASN A 115 5.05 -1.94 18.75
N LYS A 116 4.48 -2.75 17.84
CA LYS A 116 3.56 -3.81 18.25
C LYS A 116 4.38 -4.82 19.07
N LYS A 117 4.61 -4.53 20.35
CA LYS A 117 5.22 -5.46 21.31
C LYS A 117 4.41 -6.76 21.20
N GLY A 118 5.08 -7.84 20.79
CA GLY A 118 4.42 -9.13 20.59
C GLY A 118 3.60 -9.48 21.82
N ARG A 119 2.28 -9.58 21.66
CA ARG A 119 1.47 -10.29 22.65
C ARG A 119 2.04 -11.70 22.71
N ARG A 120 2.41 -12.16 23.91
CA ARG A 120 2.73 -13.57 24.17
C ARG A 120 1.61 -14.40 23.54
N SER A 121 2.01 -15.41 22.77
CA SER A 121 1.14 -16.40 22.17
C SER A 121 0.39 -17.20 23.24
N GLY A 122 -0.62 -16.60 23.87
CA GLY A 122 -1.90 -17.30 23.94
C GLY A 122 -2.37 -17.36 22.49
N SER A 123 -2.77 -18.54 22.03
CA SER A 123 -3.24 -18.82 20.68
C SER A 123 -4.45 -17.97 20.31
N VAL A 124 -4.24 -16.67 20.12
CA VAL A 124 -5.11 -15.80 19.35
C VAL A 124 -4.41 -15.73 18.01
N SER A 125 -4.71 -16.76 17.23
CA SER A 125 -4.61 -16.76 15.78
C SER A 125 -4.78 -15.33 15.27
N LEU A 126 -3.74 -14.79 14.62
CA LEU A 126 -3.91 -13.70 13.67
C LEU A 126 -4.62 -14.24 12.41
N LYS A 127 -5.73 -14.96 12.59
CA LYS A 127 -6.96 -14.61 11.87
C LYS A 127 -7.26 -13.18 12.31
N SER A 128 -6.69 -12.24 11.56
CA SER A 128 -7.21 -10.90 11.48
C SER A 128 -8.72 -10.97 11.55
N LYS A 129 -9.32 -10.16 12.41
CA LYS A 129 -10.73 -9.76 12.32
C LYS A 129 -10.91 -8.90 11.05
N VAL A 130 -10.46 -9.42 9.90
CA VAL A 130 -11.18 -9.29 8.65
C VAL A 130 -12.28 -10.30 8.85
N HIS A 131 -13.53 -9.87 8.83
CA HIS A 131 -14.60 -10.86 8.75
C HIS A 131 -14.24 -11.79 7.60
N GLU A 132 -14.35 -13.10 7.78
CA GLU A 132 -14.00 -14.11 6.75
C GLU A 132 -14.83 -13.92 5.45
N GLY A 133 -15.77 -12.95 5.44
CA GLY A 133 -16.50 -12.44 4.28
C GLY A 133 -16.00 -11.15 3.61
N ASP A 134 -14.87 -10.54 4.02
CA ASP A 134 -14.35 -9.29 3.42
C ASP A 134 -13.10 -9.48 2.54
N LEU A 135 -12.52 -10.69 2.52
CA LEU A 135 -11.39 -11.01 1.63
C LEU A 135 -11.92 -11.30 0.23
N VAL A 136 -11.38 -10.61 -0.77
CA VAL A 136 -11.77 -10.79 -2.17
C VAL A 136 -10.66 -11.51 -2.91
N GLU A 137 -10.97 -12.67 -3.48
CA GLU A 137 -10.03 -13.39 -4.34
C GLU A 137 -9.95 -12.69 -5.71
N ILE A 138 -8.76 -12.18 -6.08
CA ILE A 138 -8.54 -11.51 -7.37
C ILE A 138 -7.46 -12.21 -8.18
N SER A 139 -7.54 -12.09 -9.51
CA SER A 139 -6.51 -12.66 -10.37
C SER A 139 -5.20 -11.89 -10.24
N LYS A 140 -4.08 -12.59 -10.44
CA LYS A 140 -2.75 -11.95 -10.47
C LYS A 140 -2.67 -10.83 -11.52
N GLU A 141 -3.26 -11.04 -12.69
CA GLU A 141 -3.26 -10.06 -13.78
C GLU A 141 -3.97 -8.76 -13.37
N TYR A 142 -5.09 -8.89 -12.66
CA TYR A 142 -5.83 -7.75 -12.14
C TYR A 142 -5.10 -7.04 -10.99
N HIS A 143 -4.47 -7.79 -10.09
CA HIS A 143 -3.60 -7.22 -9.04
C HIS A 143 -2.47 -6.37 -9.66
N ASP A 144 -1.76 -6.93 -10.65
CA ASP A 144 -0.65 -6.24 -11.32
C ASP A 144 -1.14 -4.99 -12.08
N SER A 145 -2.38 -5.00 -12.63
CA SER A 145 -2.96 -3.79 -13.23
C SER A 145 -3.29 -2.72 -12.20
N LEU A 146 -3.84 -3.11 -11.03
CA LEU A 146 -4.14 -2.18 -9.94
C LEU A 146 -2.87 -1.53 -9.38
N GLU A 147 -1.76 -2.27 -9.24
CA GLU A 147 -0.48 -1.70 -8.83
C GLU A 147 0.06 -0.67 -9.84
N LYS A 148 -0.09 -0.95 -11.14
CA LYS A 148 0.30 0.00 -12.19
C LYS A 148 -0.57 1.25 -12.15
N GLU A 149 -1.87 1.08 -12.04
CA GLU A 149 -2.82 2.20 -11.94
C GLU A 149 -2.53 3.05 -10.71
N LEU A 150 -2.28 2.44 -9.55
CA LEU A 150 -1.90 3.14 -8.32
C LEU A 150 -0.65 3.99 -8.50
N ASN A 151 0.38 3.46 -9.18
CA ASN A 151 1.59 4.22 -9.48
C ASN A 151 1.33 5.41 -10.41
N VAL A 152 0.44 5.26 -11.39
CA VAL A 152 0.01 6.38 -12.25
C VAL A 152 -0.72 7.43 -11.42
N LYS A 153 -1.63 7.03 -10.53
CA LYS A 153 -2.35 7.95 -9.63
C LYS A 153 -1.42 8.70 -8.67
N TYR A 154 -0.34 8.06 -8.21
CA TYR A 154 0.65 8.76 -7.40
C TYR A 154 1.39 9.86 -8.17
N LYS A 155 1.70 9.63 -9.45
CA LYS A 155 2.27 10.68 -10.31
C LYS A 155 1.27 11.80 -10.57
N GLU A 156 0.03 11.46 -10.91
CA GLU A 156 -1.04 12.46 -11.11
C GLU A 156 -1.26 13.32 -9.86
N ARG A 157 -1.11 12.75 -8.65
CA ARG A 157 -1.18 13.49 -7.40
C ARG A 157 -0.07 14.55 -7.30
N GLU A 158 1.15 14.22 -7.71
CA GLU A 158 2.27 15.18 -7.73
C GLU A 158 1.97 16.33 -8.70
N ASP A 159 1.50 16.00 -9.90
CA ASP A 159 1.12 17.00 -10.92
C ASP A 159 0.01 17.94 -10.40
N VAL A 160 -1.00 17.40 -9.72
CA VAL A 160 -2.08 18.21 -9.16
C VAL A 160 -1.62 19.15 -8.04
N VAL A 161 -0.63 18.75 -7.23
CA VAL A 161 -0.04 19.66 -6.24
C VAL A 161 0.64 20.85 -6.94
N VAL A 162 1.32 20.61 -8.06
CA VAL A 162 1.91 21.68 -8.88
C VAL A 162 0.82 22.59 -9.45
N ASP A 163 -0.26 22.01 -9.99
CA ASP A 163 -1.42 22.76 -10.52
C ASP A 163 -2.06 23.65 -9.45
N ILE A 164 -2.27 23.12 -8.23
CA ILE A 164 -2.81 23.88 -7.10
C ILE A 164 -1.89 25.04 -6.72
N ASN A 165 -0.58 24.80 -6.63
CA ASN A 165 0.39 25.85 -6.28
C ASN A 165 0.43 26.96 -7.34
N LYS A 166 0.34 26.59 -8.62
CA LYS A 166 0.29 27.52 -9.74
C LYS A 166 -1.00 28.35 -9.71
N ALA A 167 -2.14 27.71 -9.52
CA ALA A 167 -3.43 28.39 -9.42
C ALA A 167 -3.53 29.27 -8.16
N ALA A 168 -2.89 28.88 -7.06
CA ALA A 168 -2.85 29.66 -5.82
C ALA A 168 -1.91 30.89 -5.89
N ALA A 169 -0.96 30.91 -6.83
CA ALA A 169 -0.09 32.05 -7.06
C ALA A 169 -0.80 33.20 -7.83
N ASP A 170 -1.91 32.92 -8.51
CA ASP A 170 -2.74 33.93 -9.15
C ASP A 170 -3.51 34.74 -8.08
N LYS A 171 -3.22 36.04 -8.02
CA LYS A 171 -3.70 36.97 -6.98
C LYS A 171 -5.15 37.45 -7.18
N ASP A 172 -5.92 36.80 -8.04
CA ASP A 172 -7.33 37.12 -8.25
C ASP A 172 -8.22 36.20 -7.41
N PHE A 173 -8.55 36.67 -6.21
CA PHE A 173 -9.20 35.86 -5.17
C PHE A 173 -10.72 35.76 -5.32
N ARG A 174 -11.32 36.50 -6.25
CA ARG A 174 -12.78 36.65 -6.30
C ARG A 174 -13.51 35.53 -7.05
N GLU A 175 -12.86 34.89 -8.03
CA GLU A 175 -13.42 33.74 -8.77
C GLU A 175 -12.30 32.83 -9.33
N ASN A 176 -11.46 32.26 -8.45
CA ASN A 176 -10.38 31.37 -8.89
C ASN A 176 -10.90 29.96 -9.24
N ALA A 177 -11.68 29.87 -10.33
CA ALA A 177 -12.17 28.62 -10.90
C ALA A 177 -11.05 27.59 -11.17
N PRO A 178 -9.83 27.98 -11.62
CA PRO A 178 -8.71 27.04 -11.74
C PRO A 178 -8.31 26.39 -10.41
N LEU A 179 -8.28 27.14 -9.30
CA LEU A 179 -7.95 26.61 -7.98
C LEU A 179 -9.03 25.65 -7.46
N GLU A 180 -10.30 25.98 -7.67
CA GLU A 180 -11.42 25.11 -7.29
C GLU A 180 -11.40 23.79 -8.08
N ALA A 181 -11.21 23.86 -9.40
CA ALA A 181 -11.05 22.69 -10.25
C ALA A 181 -9.85 21.82 -9.85
N ALA A 182 -8.71 22.44 -9.49
CA ALA A 182 -7.53 21.71 -9.04
C ALA A 182 -7.76 20.99 -7.70
N ARG A 183 -8.51 21.60 -6.76
CA ARG A 183 -8.91 20.96 -5.49
C ARG A 183 -9.91 19.83 -5.69
N GLU A 184 -10.86 19.98 -6.59
CA GLU A 184 -11.80 18.89 -6.93
C GLU A 184 -11.04 17.71 -7.54
N LYS A 185 -10.15 17.97 -8.50
CA LYS A 185 -9.28 16.96 -9.11
C LYS A 185 -8.42 16.26 -8.06
N GLN A 186 -7.88 16.98 -7.07
CA GLN A 186 -7.16 16.39 -5.95
C GLN A 186 -8.03 15.42 -5.15
N GLY A 187 -9.27 15.83 -4.81
CA GLY A 187 -10.22 14.98 -4.10
C GLY A 187 -10.57 13.70 -4.86
N LEU A 188 -10.76 13.79 -6.17
CA LEU A 188 -11.01 12.64 -7.04
C LEU A 188 -9.84 11.66 -7.06
N ILE A 189 -8.61 12.16 -7.22
CA ILE A 189 -7.40 11.32 -7.24
C ILE A 189 -7.20 10.64 -5.88
N GLU A 190 -7.35 11.35 -4.76
CA GLU A 190 -7.22 10.76 -3.42
C GLU A 190 -8.29 9.69 -3.16
N SER A 191 -9.52 9.92 -3.63
CA SER A 191 -10.59 8.92 -3.55
C SER A 191 -10.28 7.66 -4.37
N GLN A 192 -9.71 7.82 -5.56
CA GLN A 192 -9.28 6.71 -6.42
C GLN A 192 -8.14 5.92 -5.79
N ILE A 193 -7.09 6.61 -5.31
CA ILE A 193 -5.95 6.00 -4.60
C ILE A 193 -6.46 5.16 -3.43
N LYS A 194 -7.29 5.75 -2.57
CA LYS A 194 -7.86 5.06 -1.40
C LYS A 194 -8.62 3.80 -1.80
N THR A 195 -9.45 3.87 -2.84
CA THR A 195 -10.22 2.72 -3.33
C THR A 195 -9.31 1.60 -3.82
N ILE A 196 -8.28 1.93 -4.60
CA ILE A 196 -7.31 0.95 -5.12
C ILE A 196 -6.50 0.33 -3.97
N GLU A 197 -6.01 1.14 -3.02
CA GLU A 197 -5.28 0.66 -1.85
C GLU A 197 -6.12 -0.27 -0.96
N GLU A 198 -7.39 0.08 -0.73
CA GLU A 198 -8.32 -0.76 0.03
C GLU A 198 -8.58 -2.08 -0.67
N THR A 199 -8.74 -2.05 -2.00
CA THR A 199 -8.93 -3.25 -2.82
C THR A 199 -7.70 -4.16 -2.73
N LEU A 200 -6.50 -3.62 -2.94
CA LEU A 200 -5.25 -4.36 -2.83
C LEU A 200 -5.07 -4.97 -1.42
N ARG A 201 -5.39 -4.20 -0.37
CA ARG A 201 -5.27 -4.65 1.03
C ARG A 201 -6.22 -5.80 1.39
N LYS A 202 -7.43 -5.80 0.82
CA LYS A 202 -8.45 -6.84 1.05
C LYS A 202 -8.31 -8.03 0.10
N SER A 203 -7.37 -7.97 -0.84
CA SER A 203 -7.27 -8.96 -1.90
C SER A 203 -6.40 -10.16 -1.54
N VAL A 204 -6.80 -11.33 -2.03
CA VAL A 204 -5.98 -12.55 -2.03
C VAL A 204 -5.73 -12.95 -3.48
N ILE A 205 -4.46 -13.07 -3.86
CA ILE A 205 -4.08 -13.36 -5.25
C ILE A 205 -4.25 -14.86 -5.53
N PHE A 206 -5.09 -15.20 -6.52
CA PHE A 206 -5.14 -16.54 -7.08
C PHE A 206 -4.51 -16.58 -8.48
N ASN A 207 -3.97 -17.75 -8.85
CA ASN A 207 -3.35 -17.95 -10.15
C ASN A 207 -4.27 -18.78 -11.06
N THR A 208 -4.84 -18.13 -12.08
CA THR A 208 -5.70 -18.74 -13.11
C THR A 208 -4.99 -19.84 -13.91
N LYS A 209 -3.65 -19.82 -13.99
CA LYS A 209 -2.86 -20.78 -14.79
C LYS A 209 -2.65 -22.13 -14.10
N LYS A 210 -2.98 -22.26 -12.81
CA LYS A 210 -2.70 -23.45 -11.99
C LYS A 210 -3.96 -24.11 -11.41
N SER A 211 -5.16 -23.84 -11.93
CA SER A 211 -6.37 -24.53 -11.47
C SER A 211 -6.18 -26.05 -11.61
N ASN A 212 -6.21 -26.74 -10.47
CA ASN A 212 -5.96 -28.17 -10.41
C ASN A 212 -7.04 -28.91 -11.21
N LYS A 213 -6.60 -29.61 -12.25
CA LYS A 213 -7.36 -30.44 -13.21
C LYS A 213 -8.22 -31.57 -12.60
N LYS A 214 -8.45 -31.60 -11.28
CA LYS A 214 -9.14 -32.73 -10.62
C LYS A 214 -10.66 -32.61 -10.66
N ASN A 215 -11.23 -31.41 -10.56
CA ASN A 215 -12.68 -31.18 -10.62
C ASN A 215 -12.98 -30.07 -11.64
N LYS A 216 -13.57 -30.43 -12.79
CA LYS A 216 -13.97 -29.50 -13.86
C LYS A 216 -15.23 -28.71 -13.48
N ILE A 217 -15.18 -28.05 -12.35
CA ILE A 217 -16.29 -27.30 -11.76
C ILE A 217 -15.99 -25.82 -11.90
N ALA A 218 -17.01 -25.04 -12.26
CA ALA A 218 -16.91 -23.60 -12.41
C ALA A 218 -16.73 -22.93 -11.04
N GLN A 219 -15.60 -22.24 -10.89
CA GLN A 219 -15.19 -21.52 -9.69
C GLN A 219 -14.54 -20.19 -10.09
N ILE A 220 -14.13 -19.40 -9.09
CA ILE A 220 -13.38 -18.17 -9.33
C ILE A 220 -12.13 -18.46 -10.17
N GLY A 221 -11.93 -17.67 -11.23
CA GLY A 221 -10.84 -17.85 -12.20
C GLY A 221 -11.11 -18.84 -13.34
N SER A 222 -12.22 -19.59 -13.31
CA SER A 222 -12.56 -20.54 -14.36
C SER A 222 -12.99 -19.84 -15.66
N LYS A 223 -12.61 -20.42 -16.79
CA LYS A 223 -13.15 -20.09 -18.11
C LYS A 223 -14.27 -21.04 -18.44
N VAL A 224 -15.47 -20.51 -18.59
CA VAL A 224 -16.68 -21.28 -18.89
C VAL A 224 -17.13 -21.00 -20.31
N THR A 225 -17.37 -22.05 -21.08
CA THR A 225 -18.01 -21.95 -22.40
C THR A 225 -19.48 -22.31 -22.25
N LEU A 226 -20.35 -21.35 -22.53
CA LEU A 226 -21.79 -21.50 -22.49
C LEU A 226 -22.34 -21.65 -23.90
N GLU A 227 -23.44 -22.37 -24.04
CA GLU A 227 -24.19 -22.52 -25.28
C GLU A 227 -25.65 -22.15 -25.05
N LYS A 228 -26.19 -21.29 -25.92
CA LYS A 228 -27.60 -20.92 -25.99
C LYS A 228 -28.00 -20.90 -27.46
N GLU A 229 -29.05 -21.63 -27.83
CA GLU A 229 -29.60 -21.63 -29.21
C GLU A 229 -28.51 -21.85 -30.29
N ASN A 230 -27.63 -22.84 -30.09
CA ASN A 230 -26.46 -23.15 -30.93
C ASN A 230 -25.38 -22.05 -31.02
N LYS A 231 -25.48 -20.96 -30.25
CA LYS A 231 -24.41 -19.95 -30.13
C LYS A 231 -23.57 -20.22 -28.89
N ARG A 232 -22.25 -20.22 -29.07
CA ARG A 232 -21.29 -20.43 -27.99
C ARG A 232 -20.66 -19.12 -27.54
N THR A 233 -20.63 -18.91 -26.23
CA THR A 233 -20.04 -17.72 -25.59
C THR A 233 -19.03 -18.17 -24.56
N LYS A 234 -17.82 -17.59 -24.60
CA LYS A 234 -16.77 -17.86 -23.61
C LYS A 234 -16.77 -16.73 -22.60
N ILE A 235 -16.74 -17.07 -21.32
CA ILE A 235 -16.70 -16.11 -20.22
C ILE A 235 -15.67 -16.54 -19.19
N ASN A 236 -15.13 -15.57 -18.46
CA ASN A 236 -14.23 -15.81 -17.35
C ASN A 236 -14.95 -15.41 -16.06
N LEU A 237 -15.03 -16.34 -15.10
CA LEU A 237 -15.57 -16.05 -13.78
C LEU A 237 -14.51 -15.34 -12.95
N VAL A 238 -14.83 -14.13 -12.48
CA VAL A 238 -13.92 -13.27 -11.73
C VAL A 238 -14.65 -12.68 -10.51
N ALA A 239 -13.91 -11.97 -9.66
CA ALA A 239 -14.51 -11.23 -8.57
C ALA A 239 -15.13 -9.93 -9.10
N SER A 240 -16.06 -9.34 -8.33
CA SER A 240 -16.76 -8.12 -8.72
C SER A 240 -15.86 -6.96 -9.16
N PRO A 241 -14.72 -6.67 -8.50
CA PRO A 241 -13.83 -5.59 -8.93
C PRO A 241 -13.20 -5.82 -10.32
N GLU A 242 -13.03 -7.08 -10.73
CA GLU A 242 -12.39 -7.46 -11.99
C GLU A 242 -13.42 -7.63 -13.14
N ALA A 243 -14.71 -7.55 -12.85
CA ALA A 243 -15.76 -7.81 -13.82
C ALA A 243 -15.80 -6.73 -14.91
N ASP A 244 -15.80 -7.17 -16.16
CA ASP A 244 -15.86 -6.34 -17.34
C ASP A 244 -16.53 -7.13 -18.47
N VAL A 245 -17.74 -6.72 -18.82
CA VAL A 245 -18.56 -7.37 -19.85
C VAL A 245 -17.89 -7.31 -21.21
N ASN A 246 -17.16 -6.23 -21.52
CA ASN A 246 -16.48 -6.06 -22.81
C ASN A 246 -15.33 -7.07 -22.97
N LEU A 247 -14.69 -7.45 -21.87
CA LEU A 247 -13.63 -8.46 -21.82
C LEU A 247 -14.16 -9.87 -21.54
N SER A 248 -15.49 -10.07 -21.58
CA SER A 248 -16.15 -11.33 -21.21
C SER A 248 -15.81 -11.81 -19.79
N LYS A 249 -15.53 -10.89 -18.87
CA LYS A 249 -15.27 -11.16 -17.46
C LYS A 249 -16.54 -10.91 -16.65
N ILE A 250 -17.03 -11.93 -15.97
CA ILE A 250 -18.31 -11.90 -15.26
C ILE A 250 -18.08 -12.14 -13.78
N SER A 251 -18.68 -11.29 -12.93
CA SER A 251 -18.56 -11.44 -11.48
C SER A 251 -19.33 -12.67 -10.98
N LEU A 252 -18.80 -13.34 -9.96
CA LEU A 252 -19.53 -14.38 -9.24
C LEU A 252 -20.80 -13.88 -8.55
N GLU A 253 -20.89 -12.58 -8.26
CA GLU A 253 -22.06 -11.96 -7.62
C GLU A 253 -23.21 -11.69 -8.60
N SER A 254 -22.93 -11.68 -9.92
CA SER A 254 -23.94 -11.51 -10.96
C SER A 254 -24.91 -12.69 -11.01
N PRO A 255 -26.14 -12.52 -11.52
CA PRO A 255 -27.11 -13.62 -11.66
C PRO A 255 -26.56 -14.81 -12.46
N LEU A 256 -25.78 -14.53 -13.52
CA LEU A 256 -25.12 -15.55 -14.33
C LEU A 256 -23.97 -16.22 -13.58
N GLY A 257 -23.10 -15.45 -12.91
CA GLY A 257 -22.00 -16.00 -12.11
C GLY A 257 -22.48 -16.91 -10.97
N LYS A 258 -23.53 -16.49 -10.25
CA LYS A 258 -24.16 -17.28 -9.17
C LYS A 258 -24.75 -18.59 -9.69
N ALA A 259 -25.38 -18.56 -10.87
CA ALA A 259 -25.96 -19.76 -11.47
C ALA A 259 -24.90 -20.78 -11.93
N LEU A 260 -23.70 -20.30 -12.31
CA LEU A 260 -22.60 -21.13 -12.78
C LEU A 260 -21.73 -21.68 -11.66
N LEU A 261 -21.65 -20.99 -10.52
CA LEU A 261 -20.80 -21.40 -9.41
C LEU A 261 -21.13 -22.84 -8.98
N GLY A 262 -20.11 -23.70 -8.94
CA GLY A 262 -20.28 -25.10 -8.54
C GLY A 262 -20.82 -26.03 -9.63
N LYS A 263 -21.06 -25.55 -10.86
CA LYS A 263 -21.55 -26.35 -11.99
C LYS A 263 -20.43 -26.91 -12.86
N GLY A 264 -20.64 -28.08 -13.44
CA GLY A 264 -19.68 -28.80 -14.26
C GLY A 264 -19.97 -28.76 -15.77
N GLU A 265 -19.11 -29.43 -16.55
CA GLU A 265 -19.38 -29.68 -17.98
C GLU A 265 -20.69 -30.47 -18.16
N ASN A 266 -21.49 -30.08 -19.15
CA ASN A 266 -22.83 -30.60 -19.50
C ASN A 266 -23.99 -30.22 -18.56
N ASP A 267 -23.75 -29.43 -17.52
CA ASP A 267 -24.82 -28.89 -16.69
C ASP A 267 -25.64 -27.83 -17.44
N HIS A 268 -26.90 -27.67 -17.01
CA HIS A 268 -27.80 -26.64 -17.51
C HIS A 268 -28.08 -25.63 -16.40
N VAL A 269 -28.04 -24.35 -16.73
CA VAL A 269 -28.34 -23.26 -15.82
C VAL A 269 -29.45 -22.39 -16.40
N THR A 270 -30.38 -21.98 -15.56
CA THR A 270 -31.49 -21.09 -15.93
C THR A 270 -31.36 -19.81 -15.14
N ILE A 271 -31.45 -18.68 -15.81
CA ILE A 271 -31.31 -17.35 -15.20
C ILE A 271 -32.55 -16.56 -15.52
N SER A 272 -33.12 -15.93 -14.50
CA SER A 272 -34.21 -14.99 -14.68
C SER A 272 -33.64 -13.65 -15.17
N ALA A 273 -34.03 -13.24 -16.37
CA ALA A 273 -33.76 -11.92 -16.90
C ALA A 273 -35.07 -11.13 -17.01
N PRO A 274 -35.04 -9.78 -17.06
CA PRO A 274 -36.25 -8.97 -17.25
C PRO A 274 -37.06 -9.35 -18.51
N ALA A 275 -36.39 -9.91 -19.53
CA ALA A 275 -37.01 -10.37 -20.78
C ALA A 275 -37.51 -11.83 -20.73
N GLY A 276 -37.46 -12.49 -19.57
CA GLY A 276 -37.84 -13.89 -19.38
C GLY A 276 -36.68 -14.79 -18.93
N GLU A 277 -36.98 -16.08 -18.73
CA GLU A 277 -35.97 -17.07 -18.35
C GLU A 277 -35.05 -17.42 -19.52
N ILE A 278 -33.75 -17.36 -19.28
CA ILE A 278 -32.72 -17.72 -20.26
C ILE A 278 -32.03 -19.00 -19.79
N LYS A 279 -32.01 -20.02 -20.65
CA LYS A 279 -31.33 -21.29 -20.40
C LYS A 279 -29.98 -21.32 -21.11
N TYR A 280 -28.94 -21.73 -20.39
CA TYR A 280 -27.60 -21.98 -20.91
C TYR A 280 -27.17 -23.40 -20.60
N LYS A 281 -26.43 -24.01 -21.54
CA LYS A 281 -25.72 -25.27 -21.33
C LYS A 281 -24.23 -24.98 -21.14
N ILE A 282 -23.60 -25.59 -20.14
CA ILE A 282 -22.15 -25.50 -19.92
C ILE A 282 -21.48 -26.53 -20.82
N VAL A 283 -20.74 -26.07 -21.83
CA VAL A 283 -20.02 -26.94 -22.78
C VAL A 283 -18.66 -27.35 -22.21
N LYS A 284 -17.97 -26.42 -21.57
CA LYS A 284 -16.60 -26.62 -21.10
C LYS A 284 -16.27 -25.72 -19.93
N VAL A 285 -15.51 -26.25 -18.97
CA VAL A 285 -14.91 -25.50 -17.87
C VAL A 285 -13.40 -25.72 -17.90
N THR A 286 -12.62 -24.65 -17.86
CA THR A 286 -11.14 -24.69 -17.89
C THR A 286 -10.56 -23.81 -16.79
#